data_AF-A0A7W6HHQ0-F1
#
_entry.id   AF-A0A7W6HHQ0-F1
#
_cell.length_a   1.000
_cell.length_b   1.000
_cell.length_c   1.000
_cell.angle_alpha   90.00
_cell.angle_beta   90.00
_cell.angle_gamma   90.00
#
_symmetry.space_group_name_H-M   'P 1'
#
loop_
_entity.id
_entity.type
_entity.pdbx_description
1 polymer ?
#
loop_
_entity_poly.entity_id
_entity_poly.type
_entity_poly.pdbx_seq_one_letter_code
_entity_poly.pdbx_strand_id
1 'polypeptide(L)' 'MNITSTIRGLLRGNGRRDVVRDYLDQSVSLADLERRQREVDSGRFRGRSYPFY' A
#
# COMPACT_ATOMS: atom_id res chain seq x y z
N MET A 1 25.98 17.47 7.21
CA MET A 1 25.72 16.10 7.71
C MET A 1 24.22 15.81 7.52
N ASN A 2 23.88 14.77 6.75
CA ASN A 2 22.53 14.61 6.15
C ASN A 2 21.80 13.34 6.63
N ILE A 3 21.98 12.97 7.90
CA ILE A 3 21.49 11.71 8.50
C ILE A 3 19.95 11.66 8.57
N THR A 4 19.28 12.81 8.67
CA THR A 4 17.81 12.91 8.78
C THR A 4 17.07 12.55 7.49
N SER A 5 17.72 12.64 6.33
CA SER A 5 17.12 12.37 5.01
C SER A 5 16.95 10.87 4.73
N THR A 6 17.88 10.05 5.21
CA THR A 6 17.89 8.59 4.97
C THR A 6 16.80 7.87 5.78
N ILE A 7 16.53 8.33 7.01
CA ILE A 7 15.52 7.74 7.89
C ILE A 7 14.11 7.93 7.31
N ARG A 8 13.81 9.11 6.73
CA ARG A 8 12.52 9.37 6.09
C ARG A 8 12.28 8.50 4.85
N GLY A 9 13.34 8.13 4.12
CA GLY A 9 13.25 7.24 2.95
C GLY A 9 12.87 5.80 3.31
N LEU A 10 13.39 5.29 4.43
CA LEU A 10 13.09 3.93 4.91
C LEU A 10 11.65 3.82 5.46
N LEU A 11 11.18 4.84 6.18
CA LEU A 11 9.81 4.88 6.69
C LEU A 11 8.74 4.97 5.58
N ARG A 12 9.07 5.61 4.46
CA ARG A 12 8.15 5.71 3.30
C ARG A 12 8.02 4.41 2.51
N GLY A 13 8.97 3.48 2.66
CA GLY A 13 8.98 2.19 1.97
C GLY A 13 8.00 1.17 2.56
N ASN A 14 7.78 1.20 3.88
CA ASN A 14 6.88 0.26 4.55
C ASN A 14 5.40 0.56 4.30
N GLY A 15 5.00 1.84 4.35
CA GLY A 15 3.59 2.21 4.24
C GLY A 15 2.91 1.75 2.95
N ARG A 16 3.64 1.59 1.84
CA ARG A 16 3.05 1.08 0.60
C ARG A 16 2.72 -0.42 0.66
N ARG A 17 3.55 -1.22 1.33
CA ARG A 17 3.27 -2.66 1.52
C ARG A 17 2.12 -2.85 2.51
N ASP A 18 2.09 -2.06 3.56
CA ASP A 18 1.03 -2.12 4.58
C ASP A 18 -0.34 -1.76 3.95
N VAL A 19 -0.40 -0.69 3.15
CA VAL A 19 -1.64 -0.26 2.48
C VAL A 19 -2.12 -1.26 1.43
N VAL A 20 -1.21 -1.93 0.71
CA VAL A 20 -1.58 -3.03 -0.21
C VAL A 20 -2.16 -4.21 0.57
N ARG A 21 -1.54 -4.56 1.69
CA ARG A 21 -1.97 -5.69 2.51
C ARG A 21 -3.35 -5.45 3.12
N ASP A 22 -3.58 -4.27 3.68
CA ASP A 22 -4.89 -3.85 4.19
C ASP A 22 -5.96 -3.84 3.08
N TYR A 23 -5.59 -3.45 1.86
CA TYR A 23 -6.51 -3.48 0.72
C TYR A 23 -6.92 -4.89 0.32
N LEU A 24 -5.98 -5.83 0.34
CA LEU A 24 -6.25 -7.24 0.05
C LEU A 24 -7.02 -7.91 1.19
N ASP A 25 -6.78 -7.52 2.44
CA ASP A 25 -7.45 -8.06 3.63
C ASP A 25 -8.93 -7.65 3.72
N GLN A 26 -9.28 -6.51 3.12
CA GLN A 26 -10.68 -6.08 2.95
C GLN A 26 -11.48 -6.92 1.93
N SER A 27 -10.90 -7.97 1.36
CA SER A 27 -11.61 -8.85 0.42
C SER A 27 -12.61 -9.76 1.12
N VAL A 28 -13.84 -9.79 0.58
CA VAL A 28 -14.95 -10.58 1.14
C VAL A 28 -15.02 -12.00 0.58
N SER A 29 -14.24 -12.30 -0.46
CA SER A 29 -14.16 -13.62 -1.10
C SER A 29 -12.84 -13.80 -1.87
N LEU A 30 -12.50 -15.04 -2.23
CA LEU A 30 -11.32 -15.34 -3.06
C LEU A 30 -11.34 -14.66 -4.43
N ALA A 31 -12.51 -14.59 -5.09
CA ALA A 31 -12.63 -13.90 -6.37
C ALA A 31 -12.41 -12.39 -6.24
N ASP A 32 -12.83 -11.79 -5.12
CA ASP A 32 -12.56 -10.39 -4.81
C ASP A 32 -11.07 -10.16 -4.53
N LEU A 33 -10.43 -11.07 -3.79
CA LEU A 33 -8.99 -11.03 -3.51
C LEU A 33 -8.16 -11.08 -4.81
N GLU A 34 -8.46 -12.00 -5.72
CA GLU A 34 -7.77 -12.10 -7.01
C GLU A 34 -7.95 -10.84 -7.87
N ARG A 35 -9.17 -10.28 -7.87
CA ARG A 35 -9.43 -9.03 -8.58
C ARG A 35 -8.60 -7.89 -8.00
N ARG A 36 -8.56 -7.73 -6.68
CA ARG A 36 -7.76 -6.71 -6.00
C ARG A 36 -6.27 -6.91 -6.21
N GLN A 37 -5.80 -8.15 -6.21
CA GLN A 37 -4.40 -8.49 -6.53
C GLN A 37 -4.04 -8.06 -7.95
N ARG A 38 -4.90 -8.31 -8.95
CA ARG A 38 -4.68 -7.81 -10.32
C ARG A 38 -4.65 -6.28 -10.41
N GLU A 39 -5.44 -5.59 -9.61
CA GLU A 39 -5.42 -4.12 -9.53
C GLU A 39 -4.10 -3.60 -8.95
N VAL A 40 -3.54 -4.29 -7.95
CA VAL A 40 -2.20 -4.03 -7.40
C VAL A 40 -1.11 -4.30 -8.43
N ASP A 41 -1.14 -5.46 -9.06
CA ASP A 41 -0.12 -5.90 -10.02
C ASP A 41 -0.12 -5.04 -11.29
N SER A 42 -1.29 -4.59 -11.76
CA SER A 42 -1.42 -3.66 -12.89
C SER A 42 -1.02 -2.21 -12.56
N GLY A 43 -0.60 -1.95 -11.31
CA GLY A 43 -0.25 -0.61 -10.85
C GLY A 43 -1.44 0.36 -10.76
N ARG A 44 -2.67 -0.16 -10.92
CA ARG A 44 -3.92 0.62 -10.79
C ARG A 44 -4.39 0.76 -9.36
N PHE A 45 -3.71 0.10 -8.43
CA PHE A 45 -3.94 0.24 -7.00
C PHE A 45 -3.74 1.70 -6.56
N ARG A 46 -4.87 2.39 -6.45
CA ARG A 46 -4.98 3.66 -5.77
C ARG A 46 -5.28 3.34 -4.31
N GLY A 47 -4.24 2.92 -3.59
CA GLY A 47 -4.29 2.86 -2.14
C GLY A 47 -4.90 4.17 -1.68
N ARG A 48 -6.07 4.07 -1.05
CA ARG A 48 -6.88 5.23 -0.66
C ARG A 48 -6.01 6.03 0.29
N SER A 49 -5.30 7.02 -0.24
CA SER A 49 -4.49 7.95 0.53
C SER A 49 -5.50 8.79 1.26
N TYR A 50 -6.01 8.29 2.39
CA TYR A 50 -6.76 9.08 3.35
C TYR A 50 -5.79 10.16 3.84
N PRO A 51 -5.99 11.42 3.49
CA PRO A 51 -5.10 12.50 3.90
C PRO A 51 -5.51 13.05 5.27
N PHE A 52 -5.74 12.23 6.29
CA PHE A 52 -6.07 12.69 7.65
C PHE A 52 -5.67 11.57 8.64
N TYR A 53 -5.01 11.75 9.78
CA TYR A 53 -4.63 12.92 10.60
C TYR A 53 -3.38 12.54 11.41
#